data_AF-A0A6J6NMS1-F1
#
_entry.id   AF-A0A6J6NMS1-F1
#
_cell.length_a   1.000
_cell.length_b   1.000
_cell.length_c   1.000
_cell.angle_alpha   90.00
_cell.angle_beta   90.00
_cell.angle_gamma   90.00
#
_symmetry.space_group_name_H-M   'P 1'
#
loop_
_entity.id
_entity.type
_entity.pdbx_description
1 polymer ?
#
loop_
_entity_poly.entity_id
_entity_poly.type
_entity_poly.pdbx_seq_one_letter_code
_entity_poly.pdbx_strand_id
1 'polypeptide(L)' 'MAFLTRLGEALIPDEHAVLQEGDLVHVLAADKEISNIEKTLAKSPDGQ' A
#
# COMPACT_ATOMS: atom_id res chain seq x y z
N MET A 1 1.48 10.44 4.93
CA MET A 1 2.24 9.49 5.75
C MET A 1 1.52 8.16 5.65
N ALA A 2 2.16 7.12 5.13
CA ALA A 2 1.59 5.79 5.02
C ALA A 2 2.43 4.81 5.85
N PHE A 3 1.77 3.89 6.55
CA PHE A 3 2.42 2.86 7.36
C PHE A 3 2.11 1.49 6.74
N LEU A 4 3.15 0.70 6.50
CA LEU A 4 3.02 -0.67 6.02
C LEU A 4 3.00 -1.62 7.23
N THR A 5 2.17 -2.67 7.17
CA THR A 5 2.29 -3.81 8.07
C THR A 5 2.47 -5.08 7.25
N ARG A 6 3.58 -5.80 7.49
CA ARG A 6 3.91 -7.06 6.83
C ARG A 6 4.09 -8.14 7.88
N LEU A 7 3.30 -9.22 7.77
CA LEU A 7 3.35 -10.34 8.73
C LEU A 7 3.22 -9.90 10.21
N GLY A 8 2.50 -8.81 10.48
CA GLY A 8 2.32 -8.25 11.82
C GLY A 8 3.40 -7.27 12.27
N GLU A 9 4.43 -7.03 11.46
CA GLU A 9 5.48 -6.06 11.74
C GLU A 9 5.20 -4.73 11.05
N ALA A 10 5.32 -3.63 11.79
CA ALA A 10 5.15 -2.28 11.25
C ALA A 10 6.45 -1.80 10.56
N LEU A 11 6.32 -1.28 9.34
CA LEU A 11 7.40 -0.75 8.53
C LEU A 11 7.08 0.69 8.09
N ILE A 12 8.10 1.55 8.19
CA ILE A 12 8.11 2.86 7.52
C ILE A 12 8.69 2.64 6.12
N PRO A 13 7.90 2.76 5.04
CA PRO A 13 8.41 2.60 3.69
C PRO A 13 9.35 3.76 3.32
N ASP A 14 10.46 3.43 2.65
CA ASP A 14 11.33 4.39 1.98
C ASP A 14 11.09 4.39 0.46
N GLU A 15 11.89 5.13 -0.30
CA GLU A 15 11.72 5.26 -1.76
C GLU A 15 11.96 3.96 -2.54
N HIS A 16 12.58 2.94 -1.94
CA HIS A 16 12.85 1.63 -2.54
C HIS A 16 11.85 0.56 -2.07
N ALA A 17 10.91 0.91 -1.19
CA ALA A 17 9.95 -0.04 -0.63
C ALA A 17 8.95 -0.50 -1.71
N VAL A 18 9.02 -1.78 -2.05
CA VAL A 18 8.07 -2.43 -2.96
C VAL A 18 6.93 -3.05 -2.15
N LEU A 19 5.69 -2.68 -2.49
CA LEU A 19 4.47 -3.31 -1.97
C LEU A 19 4.36 -4.74 -2.49
N GLN A 20 3.95 -5.65 -1.61
CA GLN A 20 3.86 -7.08 -1.88
C GLN A 20 2.47 -7.61 -1.50
N GLU A 21 2.16 -8.80 -1.98
CA GLU A 21 0.95 -9.50 -1.55
C GLU A 21 0.99 -9.77 -0.04
N GLY A 22 -0.16 -9.55 0.63
CA GLY A 22 -0.28 -9.72 2.08
C GLY A 22 0.12 -8.49 2.90
N ASP A 23 0.59 -7.42 2.26
CA ASP A 23 0.82 -6.14 2.92
C ASP A 23 -0.49 -5.44 3.29
N LEU A 24 -0.50 -4.83 4.47
CA LEU A 24 -1.53 -3.87 4.87
C LEU A 24 -0.99 -2.45 4.78
N VAL A 25 -1.59 -1.63 3.91
CA VAL A 25 -1.18 -0.24 3.71
C VAL A 25 -2.18 0.69 4.39
N HIS A 26 -1.71 1.48 5.37
CA HIS A 26 -2.52 2.49 6.02
C HIS A 26 -2.37 3.82 5.28
N VAL A 27 -3.45 4.32 4.69
CA VAL A 27 -3.46 5.58 3.93
C VAL A 27 -4.39 6.60 4.54
N LEU A 28 -4.01 7.88 4.47
CA LEU A 28 -4.91 9.01 4.70
C LEU A 28 -5.25 9.61 3.33
N ALA A 29 -6.52 9.58 2.96
CA ALA A 29 -6.99 10.07 1.68
C ALA A 29 -8.34 10.78 1.82
N ALA A 30 -8.68 11.61 0.85
CA ALA A 30 -10.03 12.13 0.74
C ALA A 30 -10.99 11.01 0.34
N ASP A 31 -12.22 11.04 0.88
CA ASP A 31 -13.24 10.02 0.65
C ASP A 31 -13.47 9.71 -0.85
N LYS A 32 -13.51 10.76 -1.68
CA LYS A 32 -13.66 10.65 -3.14
C LYS A 32 -12.55 9.85 -3.84
N GLU A 33 -11.37 9.72 -3.24
CA GLU A 33 -10.21 9.04 -3.82
C GLU A 33 -10.14 7.56 -3.43
N ILE A 34 -10.90 7.11 -2.43
CA ILE A 34 -10.81 5.75 -1.87
C ILE A 34 -11.00 4.68 -2.95
N SER A 35 -12.03 4.80 -3.79
CA SER A 35 -12.30 3.81 -4.85
C SER A 35 -11.18 3.73 -5.89
N ASN A 36 -10.49 4.85 -6.16
CA ASN A 36 -9.37 4.86 -7.09
C ASN A 36 -8.13 4.18 -6.49
N ILE A 37 -7.88 4.44 -5.21
CA ILE A 37 -6.79 3.81 -4.45
C ILE A 37 -6.99 2.28 -4.41
N GLU A 38 -8.19 1.82 -4.05
CA GLU A 38 -8.52 0.38 -4.01
C GLU A 38 -8.29 -0.29 -5.37
N LYS A 39 -8.77 0.32 -6.46
CA LYS A 39 -8.56 -0.21 -7.83
C LYS A 39 -7.10 -0.26 -8.25
N THR A 40 -6.29 0.67 -7.74
CA THR A 40 -4.86 0.72 -8.03
C THR A 40 -4.11 -0.36 -7.27
N LEU A 41 -4.40 -0.51 -5.97
CA LEU A 41 -3.76 -1.51 -5.10
C LEU A 41 -4.26 -2.95 -5.34
N ALA A 42 -5.42 -3.13 -5.97
CA ALA A 42 -5.93 -4.45 -6.38
C ALA A 42 -5.18 -5.05 -7.58
N LYS A 43 -4.38 -4.24 -8.28
CA LYS A 43 -3.51 -4.74 -9.34
C LYS A 43 -2.24 -5.28 -8.70
N SER A 44 -1.79 -6.44 -9.15
CA SER A 44 -0.44 -6.90 -8.83
C SER A 44 0.56 -5.82 -9.27
N PRO A 45 1.64 -5.58 -8.51
CA PRO A 45 2.74 -4.77 -8.99
C PRO A 45 3.18 -5.31 -10.35
N ASP A 46 3.37 -4.45 -11.35
CA ASP A 46 3.96 -4.82 -12.63
C ASP A 46 5.44 -5.18 -12.37
N GLY A 47 5.66 -6.36 -11.80
CA GLY A 47 6.98 -6.93 -11.60
C GLY A 47 7.50 -7.43 -12.94
N GLN A 48 8.47 -6.70 -13.49
CA GLN A 48 9.48 -7.31 -14.35
C GLN A 48 10.57 -7.92 -13.47
#